data_AF-A0A1H3VHW8-F1
#
_entry.id   AF-A0A1H3VHW8-F1
#
_cell.length_a   1.000
_cell.length_b   1.000
_cell.length_c   1.000
_cell.angle_alpha   90.00
_cell.angle_beta   90.00
_cell.angle_gamma   90.00
#
_symmetry.space_group_name_H-M   'P 1'
#
loop_
_entity.id
_entity.type
_entity.pdbx_description
1 polymer ?
#
loop_
_entity_poly.entity_id
_entity_poly.type
_entity_poly.pdbx_seq_one_letter_code
_entity_poly.pdbx_strand_id
1 'polypeptide(L)'
;MDFLFEYYGFTPGKMRRWHPGAGVLLQGCNERENWPLYQTSQEGAQLDLAAYRSKRKGALAFIGQLLANIDSRPAQFSCFGLHEWAMVYRQGEHRHPLPLRLGQAGTDAVVDAHELRCTHADAYRFFTAAAAPKNLGRPTYHDQLETEQPGCIHAGSMDLYRWAFKLSPGISSDLLVECFQHAIKARELDMASSPYDTTSLGLPNIAIETPEGKAEHVSRQRALADRARELRTKLRLEIGVLSGSGEHLSEIC
;
A
#
# COMPACT_ATOMS: atom_id res chain seq x y z
N MET A 1 -1.49 -10.41 -12.22
CA MET A 1 -1.97 -9.01 -12.19
C MET A 1 -3.31 -8.88 -11.47
N ASP A 2 -4.20 -9.88 -11.51
CA ASP A 2 -5.53 -9.80 -10.87
C ASP A 2 -5.50 -9.75 -9.33
N PHE A 3 -4.45 -10.30 -8.71
CA PHE A 3 -4.33 -10.40 -7.25
C PHE A 3 -4.50 -9.06 -6.51
N LEU A 4 -4.00 -7.93 -7.02
CA LEU A 4 -4.17 -6.65 -6.32
C LEU A 4 -5.63 -6.16 -6.35
N PHE A 5 -6.40 -6.54 -7.37
CA PHE A 5 -7.82 -6.22 -7.45
C PHE A 5 -8.64 -7.11 -6.50
N GLU A 6 -8.26 -8.37 -6.35
CA GLU A 6 -8.83 -9.28 -5.35
C GLU A 6 -8.46 -8.84 -3.92
N TYR A 7 -7.19 -8.54 -3.68
CA TYR A 7 -6.65 -8.17 -2.37
C TYR A 7 -7.26 -6.87 -1.84
N TYR A 8 -7.39 -5.85 -2.69
CA TYR A 8 -7.89 -4.53 -2.27
C TYR A 8 -9.36 -4.25 -2.66
N GLY A 9 -10.01 -5.10 -3.46
CA GLY A 9 -11.40 -4.92 -3.87
C GLY A 9 -11.67 -3.73 -4.82
N PHE A 10 -10.63 -3.20 -5.46
CA PHE A 10 -10.75 -2.14 -6.48
C PHE A 10 -10.73 -2.77 -7.87
N THR A 11 -11.88 -2.87 -8.54
CA THR A 11 -11.97 -3.65 -9.78
C THR A 11 -11.31 -2.95 -10.98
N PRO A 12 -10.89 -3.69 -12.03
CA PRO A 12 -10.41 -3.09 -13.28
C PRO A 12 -11.39 -2.07 -13.89
N GLY A 13 -12.70 -2.32 -13.77
CA GLY A 13 -13.74 -1.40 -14.24
C GLY A 13 -13.71 -0.04 -13.52
N LYS A 14 -13.42 -0.02 -12.21
CA LYS A 14 -13.22 1.23 -11.46
C LYS A 14 -11.93 1.93 -11.91
N MET A 15 -10.86 1.18 -12.16
CA MET A 15 -9.58 1.73 -12.63
C MET A 15 -9.64 2.33 -14.04
N ARG A 16 -10.47 1.76 -14.93
CA ARG A 16 -10.69 2.29 -16.29
C ARG A 16 -11.44 3.63 -16.32
N ARG A 17 -12.10 4.01 -15.23
CA ARG A 17 -12.76 5.32 -15.13
C ARG A 17 -11.71 6.39 -14.87
N TRP A 18 -11.32 7.09 -15.92
CA TRP A 18 -10.25 8.09 -15.85
C TRP A 18 -10.72 9.40 -15.18
N HIS A 19 -9.94 9.89 -14.22
CA HIS A 19 -10.17 11.11 -13.46
C HIS A 19 -8.93 12.01 -13.55
N PRO A 20 -9.07 13.29 -13.92
CA PRO A 20 -7.93 14.21 -13.99
C PRO A 20 -7.39 14.62 -12.62
N GLY A 21 -8.13 14.35 -11.53
CA GLY A 21 -7.82 14.83 -10.18
C GLY A 21 -8.41 16.22 -9.90
N ALA A 22 -8.01 16.81 -8.79
CA ALA A 22 -8.43 18.14 -8.36
C ALA A 22 -7.84 19.26 -9.23
N GLY A 23 -8.61 20.34 -9.44
CA GLY A 23 -8.12 21.57 -10.07
C GLY A 23 -8.03 21.52 -11.60
N VAL A 24 -8.53 20.46 -12.24
CA VAL A 24 -8.48 20.31 -13.70
C VAL A 24 -9.88 20.40 -14.29
N LEU A 25 -10.07 21.34 -15.22
CA LEU A 25 -11.27 21.48 -16.03
C LEU A 25 -11.14 20.69 -17.35
N LEU A 26 -12.06 19.75 -17.56
CA LEU A 26 -12.19 19.03 -18.83
C LEU A 26 -13.04 19.86 -19.78
N GLN A 27 -12.38 20.70 -20.57
CA GLN A 27 -13.04 21.63 -21.49
C GLN A 27 -13.98 20.92 -22.46
N GLY A 28 -15.20 21.45 -22.60
CA GLY A 28 -16.23 20.90 -23.49
C GLY A 28 -16.79 19.52 -23.09
N CYS A 29 -16.37 18.95 -21.96
CA CYS A 29 -16.86 17.64 -21.50
C CYS A 29 -18.21 17.79 -20.79
N ASN A 30 -19.27 17.25 -21.40
CA ASN A 30 -20.61 17.14 -20.80
C ASN A 30 -20.96 15.71 -20.34
N GLU A 31 -20.20 14.69 -20.77
CA GLU A 31 -20.42 13.27 -20.46
C GLU A 31 -20.35 12.92 -18.95
N ARG A 32 -19.88 13.85 -18.11
CA ARG A 32 -19.71 13.68 -16.66
C ARG A 32 -20.79 14.34 -15.82
N GLU A 33 -21.84 14.88 -16.43
CA GLU A 33 -22.94 15.57 -15.71
C GLU A 33 -23.54 14.70 -14.59
N ASN A 34 -23.70 13.40 -14.83
CA ASN A 34 -24.24 12.45 -13.85
C ASN A 34 -23.17 11.72 -13.02
N TRP A 35 -21.90 12.12 -13.12
CA TRP A 35 -20.84 11.47 -12.36
C TRP A 35 -20.83 12.00 -10.93
N PRO A 36 -20.79 11.13 -9.90
CA PRO A 36 -20.74 11.58 -8.52
C PRO A 36 -19.53 12.49 -8.28
N LEU A 37 -19.75 13.59 -7.57
CA LEU A 37 -18.72 14.58 -7.18
C LEU A 37 -18.14 15.38 -8.35
N TYR A 38 -18.77 15.35 -9.53
CA TYR A 38 -18.47 16.27 -10.61
C TYR A 38 -19.48 17.40 -10.66
N GLN A 39 -19.02 18.56 -11.09
CA GLN A 39 -19.85 19.68 -11.52
C GLN A 39 -19.58 19.95 -12.99
N THR A 40 -20.63 20.27 -13.75
CA THR A 40 -20.57 20.59 -15.17
C THR A 40 -21.09 22.01 -15.40
N SER A 41 -20.47 22.70 -16.36
CA SER A 41 -20.89 24.00 -16.86
C SER A 41 -20.78 24.02 -18.38
N GLN A 42 -21.09 25.16 -19.01
CA GLN A 42 -20.85 25.35 -20.45
C GLN A 42 -19.37 25.23 -20.82
N GLU A 43 -18.46 25.48 -19.89
CA GLU A 43 -17.01 25.40 -20.11
C GLU A 43 -16.50 23.95 -20.06
N GLY A 44 -17.18 23.05 -19.35
CA GLY A 44 -16.80 21.65 -19.24
C GLY A 44 -17.14 21.00 -17.90
N ALA A 45 -16.42 19.93 -17.57
CA ALA A 45 -16.59 19.17 -16.33
C ALA A 45 -15.36 19.23 -15.43
N GLN A 46 -15.55 19.37 -14.12
CA GLN A 46 -14.46 19.27 -13.15
C GLN A 46 -14.94 18.65 -11.84
N LEU A 47 -14.00 18.27 -10.98
CA LEU A 47 -14.31 17.80 -9.64
C LEU A 47 -14.97 18.93 -8.83
N ASP A 48 -16.14 18.65 -8.24
CA ASP A 48 -16.75 19.51 -7.24
C ASP A 48 -15.96 19.36 -5.93
N LEU A 49 -15.01 20.28 -5.70
CA LEU A 49 -14.16 20.26 -4.52
C LEU A 49 -14.95 20.46 -3.22
N ALA A 50 -16.05 21.21 -3.23
CA ALA A 50 -16.85 21.44 -2.04
C ALA A 50 -17.59 20.15 -1.63
N ALA A 51 -18.29 19.52 -2.58
CA ALA A 51 -18.96 18.25 -2.36
C ALA A 51 -17.96 17.13 -2.02
N TYR A 52 -16.81 17.09 -2.71
CA TYR A 52 -15.75 16.13 -2.44
C TYR A 52 -15.21 16.28 -1.01
N ARG A 53 -14.84 17.49 -0.58
CA ARG A 53 -14.32 17.77 0.77
C ARG A 53 -15.33 17.37 1.84
N SER A 54 -16.59 17.74 1.66
CA SER A 54 -17.67 17.37 2.59
C SER A 54 -17.77 15.84 2.75
N LYS A 55 -17.75 15.11 1.63
CA LYS A 55 -17.85 13.64 1.63
C LYS A 55 -16.60 12.92 2.11
N ARG A 56 -15.40 13.49 1.91
CA ARG A 56 -14.11 12.81 2.12
C ARG A 56 -13.28 13.37 3.28
N LYS A 57 -13.81 14.33 4.06
CA LYS A 57 -13.11 14.99 5.17
C LYS A 57 -12.31 14.05 6.07
N GLY A 58 -12.94 12.98 6.58
CA GLY A 58 -12.28 12.02 7.45
C GLY A 58 -11.15 11.24 6.76
N ALA A 59 -11.36 10.83 5.50
CA ALA A 59 -10.35 10.11 4.73
C ALA A 59 -9.15 11.01 4.37
N LEU A 60 -9.40 12.26 3.99
CA LEU A 60 -8.34 13.25 3.73
C LEU A 60 -7.50 13.49 4.97
N ALA A 61 -8.13 13.73 6.13
CA ALA A 61 -7.43 13.95 7.38
C ALA A 61 -6.61 12.73 7.81
N PHE A 62 -7.22 11.55 7.81
CA PHE A 62 -6.55 10.31 8.21
C PHE A 62 -5.38 9.95 7.29
N ILE A 63 -5.61 9.88 5.98
CA ILE A 63 -4.59 9.48 5.01
C ILE A 63 -3.48 10.53 4.94
N GLY A 64 -3.82 11.83 4.94
CA GLY A 64 -2.83 12.90 4.97
C GLY A 64 -1.91 12.81 6.19
N GLN A 65 -2.48 12.62 7.38
CA GLN A 65 -1.71 12.45 8.61
C GLN A 65 -0.86 11.17 8.60
N LEU A 66 -1.43 10.05 8.12
CA LEU A 66 -0.74 8.77 8.05
C LEU A 66 0.52 8.87 7.17
N LEU A 67 0.38 9.41 5.96
CA LEU A 67 1.51 9.54 5.03
C LEU A 67 2.59 10.50 5.56
N ALA A 68 2.17 11.59 6.22
CA ALA A 68 3.11 12.50 6.87
C ALA A 68 3.87 11.84 8.03
N ASN A 69 3.18 11.04 8.84
CA ASN A 69 3.77 10.31 9.95
C ASN A 69 4.71 9.19 9.50
N ILE A 70 4.39 8.50 8.40
CA ILE A 70 5.30 7.52 7.80
C ILE A 70 6.60 8.24 7.42
N ASP A 71 6.54 9.34 6.66
CA ASP A 71 7.73 10.07 6.19
C ASP A 71 8.58 10.67 7.32
N SER A 72 8.02 10.96 8.49
CA SER A 72 8.76 11.55 9.61
C SER A 72 9.59 10.54 10.41
N ARG A 73 9.47 9.24 10.12
CA ARG A 73 10.12 8.15 10.86
C ARG A 73 11.33 7.60 10.13
N PRO A 74 12.32 7.04 10.87
CA PRO A 74 13.38 6.26 10.25
C PRO A 74 12.81 4.97 9.64
N ALA A 75 13.26 4.64 8.43
CA ALA A 75 12.89 3.40 7.76
C ALA A 75 13.51 2.18 8.48
N GLN A 76 12.69 1.17 8.76
CA GLN A 76 13.07 -0.10 9.35
C GLN A 76 12.96 -1.22 8.31
N PHE A 77 14.04 -1.98 8.14
CA PHE A 77 14.17 -3.07 7.15
C PHE A 77 14.40 -4.45 7.78
N SER A 78 14.15 -4.57 9.09
CA SER A 78 14.42 -5.78 9.87
C SER A 78 13.24 -6.76 9.95
N CYS A 79 12.15 -6.51 9.20
CA CYS A 79 11.01 -7.44 9.13
C CYS A 79 11.30 -8.62 8.19
N PHE A 80 12.05 -8.39 7.11
CA PHE A 80 12.40 -9.39 6.08
C PHE A 80 11.21 -10.11 5.42
N GLY A 81 9.99 -9.58 5.51
CA GLY A 81 8.78 -10.28 5.05
C GLY A 81 8.30 -11.41 5.98
N LEU A 82 8.87 -11.52 7.20
CA LEU A 82 8.53 -12.58 8.16
C LEU A 82 7.07 -12.53 8.64
N HIS A 83 6.30 -11.50 8.31
CA HIS A 83 4.87 -11.47 8.58
C HIS A 83 4.13 -12.63 7.89
N GLU A 84 4.48 -13.03 6.66
CA GLU A 84 3.85 -14.19 6.00
C GLU A 84 4.24 -15.52 6.66
N TRP A 85 5.47 -15.61 7.19
CA TRP A 85 5.95 -16.78 7.93
C TRP A 85 5.21 -16.95 9.26
N ALA A 86 4.96 -15.84 9.94
CA ALA A 86 4.16 -15.79 11.16
C ALA A 86 2.69 -16.18 10.95
N MET A 87 2.15 -16.04 9.73
CA MET A 87 0.77 -16.45 9.40
C MET A 87 0.61 -17.95 9.22
N VAL A 88 1.69 -18.73 9.07
CA VAL A 88 1.66 -20.19 8.90
C VAL A 88 2.41 -20.95 10.02
N TYR A 89 2.95 -20.22 10.98
CA TYR A 89 3.76 -20.76 12.06
C TYR A 89 2.98 -21.71 12.96
N ARG A 90 3.45 -22.96 13.06
CA ARG A 90 2.82 -24.08 13.80
C ARG A 90 1.35 -24.27 13.44
N GLN A 91 1.02 -24.15 12.16
CA GLN A 91 -0.34 -24.28 11.66
C GLN A 91 -0.39 -25.28 10.51
N GLY A 92 -1.17 -26.36 10.64
CA GLY A 92 -1.25 -27.40 9.62
C GLY A 92 -2.08 -27.05 8.38
N GLU A 93 -3.08 -26.16 8.51
CA GLU A 93 -3.89 -25.68 7.38
C GLU A 93 -3.45 -24.27 6.97
N HIS A 94 -3.28 -24.06 5.66
CA HIS A 94 -2.77 -22.80 5.11
C HIS A 94 -3.83 -22.08 4.30
N ARG A 95 -3.76 -20.75 4.30
CA ARG A 95 -4.68 -19.87 3.55
C ARG A 95 -4.48 -19.94 2.04
N HIS A 96 -3.26 -20.24 1.62
CA HIS A 96 -2.87 -20.29 0.22
C HIS A 96 -2.62 -21.73 -0.22
N PRO A 97 -3.01 -22.09 -1.47
CA PRO A 97 -2.84 -23.44 -1.99
C PRO A 97 -1.39 -23.77 -2.37
N LEU A 98 -0.48 -22.79 -2.37
CA LEU A 98 0.93 -23.01 -2.65
C LEU A 98 1.59 -23.84 -1.53
N PRO A 99 2.51 -24.75 -1.84
CA PRO A 99 3.23 -25.51 -0.82
C PRO A 99 4.24 -24.62 -0.09
N LEU A 100 4.59 -24.99 1.15
CA LEU A 100 5.70 -24.36 1.88
C LEU A 100 7.03 -24.87 1.31
N ARG A 101 7.92 -23.95 0.91
CA ARG A 101 9.19 -24.30 0.25
C ARG A 101 10.19 -25.04 1.16
N LEU A 102 10.05 -24.90 2.49
CA LEU A 102 10.86 -25.60 3.50
C LEU A 102 10.05 -26.65 4.29
N GLY A 103 8.80 -26.92 3.87
CA GLY A 103 7.83 -27.66 4.68
C GLY A 103 7.50 -26.95 6.00
N GLN A 104 6.64 -27.58 6.83
CA GLN A 104 6.22 -26.98 8.10
C GLN A 104 7.39 -26.81 9.06
N ALA A 105 8.18 -27.86 9.28
CA ALA A 105 9.26 -27.84 10.27
C ALA A 105 10.34 -26.80 9.95
N GLY A 106 10.72 -26.67 8.67
CA GLY A 106 11.68 -25.65 8.25
C GLY A 106 11.12 -24.22 8.37
N THR A 107 9.84 -24.03 8.02
CA THR A 107 9.15 -22.74 8.19
C THR A 107 9.08 -22.32 9.65
N ASP A 108 8.76 -23.26 10.55
CA ASP A 108 8.72 -23.02 11.99
C ASP A 108 10.11 -22.69 12.54
N ALA A 109 11.14 -23.40 12.10
CA ALA A 109 12.52 -23.13 12.50
C ALA A 109 12.99 -21.71 12.10
N VAL A 110 12.56 -21.21 10.94
CA VAL A 110 12.83 -19.81 10.55
C VAL A 110 12.16 -18.85 11.51
N VAL A 111 10.88 -19.03 11.84
CA VAL A 111 10.19 -18.14 12.79
C VAL A 111 10.81 -18.22 14.19
N ASP A 112 11.23 -19.41 14.64
CA ASP A 112 11.86 -19.59 15.94
C ASP A 112 13.25 -18.94 16.03
N ALA A 113 13.99 -18.87 14.93
CA ALA A 113 15.32 -18.26 14.86
C ALA A 113 15.32 -16.72 14.72
N HIS A 114 14.15 -16.08 14.61
CA HIS A 114 14.04 -14.65 14.34
C HIS A 114 13.13 -13.93 15.36
N GLU A 115 13.44 -12.66 15.62
CA GLU A 115 12.52 -11.77 16.34
C GLU A 115 11.53 -11.15 15.33
N LEU A 116 10.25 -11.44 15.49
CA LEU A 116 9.20 -10.84 14.66
C LEU A 116 9.02 -9.36 15.04
N ARG A 117 9.04 -8.47 14.05
CA ARG A 117 8.99 -7.00 14.25
C ARG A 117 7.98 -6.33 13.32
N CYS A 118 6.91 -7.04 12.96
CA CYS A 118 5.88 -6.47 12.09
C CYS A 118 5.18 -5.33 12.83
N THR A 119 5.06 -4.17 12.17
CA THR A 119 4.29 -3.01 12.66
C THR A 119 2.97 -2.81 11.91
N HIS A 120 2.67 -3.66 10.92
CA HIS A 120 1.50 -3.48 10.06
C HIS A 120 0.31 -4.30 10.57
N ALA A 121 -0.73 -3.61 11.04
CA ALA A 121 -1.89 -4.23 11.69
C ALA A 121 -2.66 -5.22 10.79
N ASP A 122 -2.78 -4.93 9.49
CA ASP A 122 -3.52 -5.79 8.54
C ASP A 122 -2.81 -7.12 8.30
N ALA A 123 -1.47 -7.15 8.39
CA ALA A 123 -0.71 -8.39 8.38
C ALA A 123 -0.76 -9.07 9.76
N TYR A 124 -0.54 -8.31 10.83
CA TYR A 124 -0.46 -8.86 12.19
C TYR A 124 -1.73 -9.61 12.63
N ARG A 125 -2.93 -9.13 12.25
CA ARG A 125 -4.20 -9.79 12.60
C ARG A 125 -4.34 -11.22 12.06
N PHE A 126 -3.46 -11.62 11.15
CA PHE A 126 -3.43 -12.95 10.55
C PHE A 126 -2.37 -13.88 11.12
N PHE A 127 -1.54 -13.39 12.04
CA PHE A 127 -0.56 -14.22 12.73
C PHE A 127 -1.26 -15.37 13.45
N THR A 128 -0.60 -16.53 13.49
CA THR A 128 -1.11 -17.64 14.27
C THR A 128 -1.08 -17.30 15.76
N ALA A 129 -1.89 -17.98 16.56
CA ALA A 129 -1.90 -17.80 18.01
C ALA A 129 -0.50 -18.03 18.64
N ALA A 130 0.32 -18.89 18.02
CA ALA A 130 1.68 -19.18 18.45
C ALA A 130 2.70 -18.10 18.01
N ALA A 131 2.46 -17.41 16.89
CA ALA A 131 3.36 -16.37 16.37
C ALA A 131 3.08 -14.99 16.98
N ALA A 132 1.81 -14.65 17.22
CA ALA A 132 1.41 -13.37 17.80
C ALA A 132 2.22 -12.94 19.05
N PRO A 133 2.44 -13.80 20.07
CA PRO A 133 3.23 -13.41 21.25
C PRO A 133 4.73 -13.26 20.98
N LYS A 134 5.26 -13.72 19.83
CA LYS A 134 6.67 -13.54 19.43
C LYS A 134 6.96 -12.18 18.78
N ASN A 135 5.93 -11.47 18.34
CA ASN A 135 6.11 -10.15 17.74
C ASN A 135 6.44 -9.11 18.81
N LEU A 136 7.45 -8.27 18.55
CA LEU A 136 7.93 -7.25 19.48
C LEU A 136 6.84 -6.30 19.97
N GLY A 137 5.81 -6.08 19.14
CA GLY A 137 4.62 -5.32 19.50
C GLY A 137 3.33 -6.03 19.09
N ARG A 138 2.20 -5.40 19.36
CA ARG A 138 0.87 -5.89 18.95
C ARG A 138 0.16 -4.81 18.12
N PRO A 139 0.53 -4.60 16.85
CA PRO A 139 -0.04 -3.55 16.04
C PRO A 139 -1.55 -3.69 15.91
N THR A 140 -2.26 -2.59 16.13
CA THR A 140 -3.70 -2.49 15.91
C THR A 140 -4.00 -1.37 14.92
N TYR A 141 -5.22 -1.34 14.38
CA TYR A 141 -5.67 -0.21 13.56
C TYR A 141 -5.72 1.10 14.35
N HIS A 142 -5.84 1.06 15.69
CA HIS A 142 -5.80 2.25 16.52
C HIS A 142 -4.42 2.90 16.55
N ASP A 143 -3.36 2.09 16.46
CA ASP A 143 -1.97 2.55 16.56
C ASP A 143 -1.32 2.76 15.18
N GLN A 144 -2.12 2.72 14.11
CA GLN A 144 -1.61 2.77 12.73
C GLN A 144 -0.87 4.08 12.45
N LEU A 145 -1.38 5.20 12.98
CA LEU A 145 -0.76 6.50 12.80
C LEU A 145 0.60 6.59 13.48
N GLU A 146 0.83 5.81 14.54
CA GLU A 146 1.98 5.81 15.42
C GLU A 146 3.06 4.82 14.99
N THR A 147 2.67 3.69 14.38
CA THR A 147 3.54 2.52 14.19
C THR A 147 3.92 2.24 12.74
N GLU A 148 3.16 2.74 11.76
CA GLU A 148 3.53 2.56 10.35
C GLU A 148 4.80 3.35 9.99
N GLN A 149 5.64 2.77 9.13
CA GLN A 149 6.99 3.27 8.88
C GLN A 149 7.43 3.03 7.42
N PRO A 150 8.37 3.83 6.88
CA PRO A 150 8.67 3.87 5.44
C PRO A 150 9.20 2.58 4.81
N GLY A 151 9.91 1.76 5.59
CA GLY A 151 10.51 0.51 5.14
C GLY A 151 9.53 -0.66 5.08
N CYS A 152 8.31 -0.53 5.61
CA CYS A 152 7.33 -1.62 5.54
C CYS A 152 6.91 -1.84 4.08
N ILE A 153 6.99 -3.08 3.57
CA ILE A 153 6.55 -3.42 2.20
C ILE A 153 5.07 -3.08 2.00
N HIS A 154 4.26 -3.21 3.04
CA HIS A 154 2.83 -2.88 3.00
C HIS A 154 2.61 -1.38 3.22
N ALA A 155 2.48 -0.97 4.48
CA ALA A 155 2.20 0.42 4.88
C ALA A 155 3.07 1.48 4.18
N GLY A 156 4.37 1.21 4.07
CA GLY A 156 5.32 2.15 3.49
C GLY A 156 5.29 2.19 1.97
N SER A 157 4.74 1.18 1.29
CA SER A 157 4.90 0.98 -0.16
C SER A 157 3.61 0.48 -0.83
N MET A 158 3.23 -0.79 -0.69
CA MET A 158 2.09 -1.42 -1.38
C MET A 158 0.77 -0.68 -1.13
N ASP A 159 0.55 -0.22 0.10
CA ASP A 159 -0.70 0.42 0.52
C ASP A 159 -0.92 1.83 -0.05
N LEU A 160 0.09 2.43 -0.70
CA LEU A 160 -0.10 3.70 -1.41
C LEU A 160 -1.17 3.59 -2.50
N TYR A 161 -1.26 2.43 -3.16
CA TYR A 161 -2.36 2.15 -4.08
C TYR A 161 -3.71 2.16 -3.38
N ARG A 162 -3.81 1.54 -2.20
CA ARG A 162 -5.03 1.55 -1.38
C ARG A 162 -5.48 2.96 -1.03
N TRP A 163 -4.54 3.80 -0.64
CA TRP A 163 -4.83 5.18 -0.27
C TRP A 163 -5.22 6.03 -1.48
N ALA A 164 -4.54 5.85 -2.61
CA ALA A 164 -4.87 6.53 -3.85
C ALA A 164 -6.32 6.23 -4.30
N PHE A 165 -6.73 4.95 -4.36
CA PHE A 165 -8.08 4.64 -4.83
C PHE A 165 -9.17 4.98 -3.82
N LYS A 166 -8.87 4.96 -2.50
CA LYS A 166 -9.83 5.41 -1.47
C LYS A 166 -10.17 6.90 -1.62
N LEU A 167 -9.24 7.66 -2.19
CA LEU A 167 -9.39 9.08 -2.48
C LEU A 167 -9.86 9.36 -3.92
N SER A 168 -10.14 8.35 -4.75
CA SER A 168 -10.81 8.59 -6.03
C SER A 168 -12.21 9.21 -5.82
N PRO A 169 -12.66 10.13 -6.70
CA PRO A 169 -12.00 10.63 -7.91
C PRO A 169 -11.04 11.82 -7.71
N GLY A 170 -10.68 12.14 -6.47
CA GLY A 170 -9.86 13.32 -6.13
C GLY A 170 -8.39 13.17 -6.50
N ILE A 171 -7.85 11.95 -6.38
CA ILE A 171 -6.51 11.62 -6.85
C ILE A 171 -6.52 11.39 -8.35
N SER A 172 -5.54 11.94 -9.06
CA SER A 172 -5.39 11.77 -10.52
C SER A 172 -5.25 10.29 -10.90
N SER A 173 -5.85 9.90 -12.02
CA SER A 173 -5.73 8.53 -12.52
C SER A 173 -4.29 8.15 -12.84
N ASP A 174 -3.46 9.10 -13.26
CA ASP A 174 -2.05 8.88 -13.56
C ASP A 174 -1.30 8.51 -12.27
N LEU A 175 -1.47 9.26 -11.18
CA LEU A 175 -0.87 8.94 -9.89
C LEU A 175 -1.42 7.63 -9.31
N LEU A 176 -2.71 7.35 -9.49
CA LEU A 176 -3.31 6.08 -9.09
C LEU A 176 -2.65 4.90 -9.82
N VAL A 177 -2.40 5.02 -11.13
CA VAL A 177 -1.71 4.01 -11.94
C VAL A 177 -0.26 3.85 -11.50
N GLU A 178 0.46 4.95 -11.23
CA GLU A 178 1.81 4.87 -10.68
C GLU A 178 1.85 4.11 -9.35
N CYS A 179 0.91 4.39 -8.44
CA CYS A 179 0.79 3.67 -7.17
C CYS A 179 0.46 2.19 -7.38
N PHE A 180 -0.40 1.86 -8.35
CA PHE A 180 -0.72 0.48 -8.69
C PHE A 180 0.49 -0.29 -9.21
N GLN A 181 1.25 0.29 -10.15
CA GLN A 181 2.48 -0.30 -10.67
C GLN A 181 3.51 -0.53 -9.57
N HIS A 182 3.62 0.41 -8.63
CA HIS A 182 4.47 0.27 -7.46
C HIS A 182 4.01 -0.86 -6.52
N ALA A 183 2.70 -0.97 -6.27
CA ALA A 183 2.13 -2.04 -5.48
C ALA A 183 2.38 -3.43 -6.09
N ILE A 184 2.44 -3.55 -7.42
CA ILE A 184 2.86 -4.81 -8.08
C ILE A 184 4.28 -5.18 -7.66
N LYS A 185 5.21 -4.24 -7.71
CA LYS A 185 6.62 -4.48 -7.33
C LYS A 185 6.80 -4.79 -5.85
N ALA A 186 6.02 -4.14 -4.99
CA ALA A 186 5.98 -4.46 -3.58
C ALA A 186 5.46 -5.89 -3.34
N ARG A 187 4.37 -6.27 -4.01
CA ARG A 187 3.80 -7.61 -3.89
C ARG A 187 4.71 -8.71 -4.46
N GLU A 188 5.42 -8.45 -5.56
CA GLU A 188 6.43 -9.35 -6.09
C GLU A 188 7.52 -9.63 -5.04
N LEU A 189 8.00 -8.61 -4.32
CA LEU A 189 8.99 -8.82 -3.25
C LEU A 189 8.38 -9.61 -2.08
N ASP A 190 7.19 -9.21 -1.62
CA ASP A 190 6.47 -9.84 -0.51
C ASP A 190 6.29 -11.36 -0.76
N MET A 191 5.80 -11.73 -1.95
CA MET A 191 5.61 -13.11 -2.37
C MET A 191 6.93 -13.87 -2.49
N ALA A 192 7.94 -13.28 -3.14
CA ALA A 192 9.23 -13.92 -3.32
C ALA A 192 9.91 -14.27 -1.98
N SER A 193 9.76 -13.40 -0.97
CA SER A 193 10.29 -13.63 0.39
C SER A 193 9.39 -14.45 1.31
N SER A 194 8.21 -14.88 0.85
CA SER A 194 7.25 -15.63 1.65
C SER A 194 7.73 -17.08 1.94
N PRO A 195 7.07 -17.81 2.87
CA PRO A 195 7.39 -19.22 3.11
C PRO A 195 6.89 -20.15 2.00
N TYR A 196 6.06 -19.65 1.09
CA TYR A 196 5.48 -20.42 0.00
C TYR A 196 6.47 -20.56 -1.17
N ASP A 197 6.44 -21.72 -1.83
CA ASP A 197 7.08 -21.88 -3.14
C ASP A 197 6.27 -21.11 -4.19
N THR A 198 6.89 -20.08 -4.76
CA THR A 198 6.25 -19.19 -5.75
C THR A 198 6.74 -19.45 -7.18
N THR A 199 7.58 -20.47 -7.38
CA THR A 199 8.19 -20.77 -8.68
C THR A 199 7.17 -21.17 -9.74
N SER A 200 6.07 -21.83 -9.34
CA SER A 200 4.94 -22.17 -10.22
C SER A 200 4.22 -20.93 -10.78
N LEU A 201 4.41 -19.77 -10.15
CA LEU A 201 3.90 -18.47 -10.60
C LEU A 201 4.91 -17.70 -11.46
N GLY A 202 6.06 -18.32 -11.79
CA GLY A 202 7.17 -17.67 -12.50
C GLY A 202 7.94 -16.68 -11.63
N LEU A 203 7.80 -16.75 -10.31
CA LEU A 203 8.47 -15.88 -9.34
C LEU A 203 9.50 -16.69 -8.55
N PRO A 204 10.82 -16.46 -8.75
CA PRO A 204 11.84 -17.10 -7.92
C PRO A 204 11.74 -16.67 -6.46
N ASN A 205 11.89 -17.62 -5.54
CA ASN A 205 11.93 -17.33 -4.11
C ASN A 205 13.23 -16.64 -3.70
N ILE A 206 13.14 -15.72 -2.75
CA ILE A 206 14.25 -15.16 -2.00
C ILE A 206 14.37 -15.94 -0.68
N ALA A 207 15.49 -16.61 -0.48
CA ALA A 207 15.76 -17.43 0.69
C ALA A 207 16.13 -16.57 1.93
N ILE A 208 15.16 -15.85 2.51
CA ILE A 208 15.37 -14.96 3.66
C ILE A 208 15.82 -15.66 4.96
N GLU A 209 15.85 -16.99 4.99
CA GLU A 209 16.50 -17.79 6.03
C GLU A 209 18.04 -17.74 5.95
N THR A 210 18.59 -17.31 4.81
CA THR A 210 20.03 -17.18 4.57
C THR A 210 20.49 -15.71 4.68
N PRO A 211 21.76 -15.45 5.03
CA PRO A 211 22.33 -14.10 4.97
C PRO A 211 22.22 -13.44 3.59
N GLU A 212 22.46 -14.21 2.53
CA GLU A 212 22.43 -13.73 1.14
C GLU A 212 21.01 -13.33 0.72
N GLY A 213 20.01 -14.16 1.02
CA GLY A 213 18.62 -13.83 0.72
C GLY A 213 18.10 -12.65 1.54
N LYS A 214 18.54 -12.48 2.79
CA LYS A 214 18.24 -11.26 3.56
C LYS A 214 18.85 -10.02 2.94
N ALA A 215 20.10 -10.10 2.47
CA ALA A 215 20.77 -8.98 1.82
C ALA A 215 20.05 -8.60 0.51
N GLU A 216 19.65 -9.57 -0.30
CA GLU A 216 18.83 -9.35 -1.50
C GLU A 216 17.49 -8.69 -1.16
N HIS A 217 16.76 -9.25 -0.19
CA HIS A 217 15.47 -8.71 0.25
C HIS A 217 15.59 -7.26 0.69
N VAL A 218 16.55 -6.94 1.57
CA VAL A 218 16.76 -5.58 2.09
C VAL A 218 17.15 -4.62 0.97
N SER A 219 18.00 -5.04 0.04
CA SER A 219 18.38 -4.23 -1.12
C SER A 219 17.15 -3.83 -1.94
N ARG A 220 16.29 -4.81 -2.30
CA ARG A 220 15.04 -4.57 -3.03
C ARG A 220 14.04 -3.74 -2.21
N GLN A 221 13.93 -3.99 -0.91
CA GLN A 221 13.03 -3.28 -0.02
C GLN A 221 13.41 -1.80 0.13
N ARG A 222 14.71 -1.47 0.14
CA ARG A 222 15.20 -0.08 0.14
C ARG A 222 14.83 0.64 -1.15
N ALA A 223 15.04 0.01 -2.31
CA ALA A 223 14.63 0.58 -3.59
C ALA A 223 13.13 0.86 -3.66
N LEU A 224 12.29 -0.04 -3.09
CA LEU A 224 10.86 0.21 -2.95
C LEU A 224 10.57 1.40 -2.03
N ALA A 225 11.21 1.47 -0.85
CA ALA A 225 10.99 2.56 0.10
C ALA A 225 11.38 3.93 -0.47
N ASP A 226 12.45 4.01 -1.27
CA ASP A 226 12.89 5.22 -1.95
C ASP A 226 11.86 5.67 -2.99
N ARG A 227 11.41 4.77 -3.87
CA ARG A 227 10.35 5.05 -4.84
C ARG A 227 9.03 5.43 -4.15
N ALA A 228 8.70 4.75 -3.06
CA ALA A 228 7.49 5.02 -2.29
C ALA A 228 7.50 6.43 -1.69
N ARG A 229 8.67 6.96 -1.30
CA ARG A 229 8.80 8.34 -0.81
C ARG A 229 8.33 9.35 -1.83
N GLU A 230 8.75 9.21 -3.09
CA GLU A 230 8.31 10.09 -4.18
C GLU A 230 6.78 10.03 -4.37
N LEU A 231 6.21 8.83 -4.35
CA LEU A 231 4.77 8.63 -4.46
C LEU A 231 4.00 9.23 -3.28
N ARG A 232 4.51 9.09 -2.05
CA ARG A 232 3.93 9.75 -0.86
C ARG A 232 3.98 11.27 -0.99
N THR A 233 5.07 11.83 -1.50
CA THR A 233 5.13 13.28 -1.79
C THR A 233 4.05 13.70 -2.78
N LYS A 234 3.91 13.01 -3.92
CA LYS A 234 2.85 13.30 -4.91
C LYS A 234 1.44 13.20 -4.30
N LEU A 235 1.16 12.12 -3.58
CA LEU A 235 -0.13 11.92 -2.90
C LEU A 235 -0.42 13.02 -1.89
N ARG A 236 0.58 13.41 -1.09
CA ARG A 236 0.42 14.49 -0.09
C ARG A 236 0.16 15.85 -0.74
N LEU A 237 0.76 16.13 -1.89
CA LEU A 237 0.47 17.35 -2.65
C LEU A 237 -0.98 17.37 -3.15
N GLU A 238 -1.45 16.30 -3.79
CA GLU A 238 -2.84 16.21 -4.23
C GLU A 238 -3.83 16.24 -3.06
N ILE A 239 -3.51 15.56 -1.93
CA ILE A 239 -4.30 15.64 -0.69
C ILE A 239 -4.35 17.08 -0.14
N GLY A 240 -3.26 17.85 -0.23
CA GLY A 240 -3.20 19.26 0.17
C GLY A 240 -4.19 20.13 -0.61
N VAL A 241 -4.21 19.99 -1.94
CA VAL A 241 -5.18 20.66 -2.83
C VAL A 241 -6.61 20.25 -2.47
N LEU A 242 -6.84 18.95 -2.33
CA LEU A 242 -8.14 18.40 -1.97
C LEU A 242 -8.62 18.87 -0.59
N SER A 243 -7.72 19.10 0.36
CA SER A 243 -8.05 19.55 1.72
C SER A 243 -8.27 21.07 1.80
N GLY A 244 -7.89 21.82 0.76
CA GLY A 244 -7.93 23.28 0.76
C GLY A 244 -6.83 23.90 1.63
N SER A 245 -5.77 23.13 1.90
CA SER A 245 -4.63 23.53 2.74
C SER A 245 -3.46 24.10 1.93
N GLY A 246 -3.62 24.23 0.61
CA GLY A 246 -2.65 24.88 -0.27
C GLY A 246 -3.03 26.33 -0.52
N GLU A 247 -2.14 27.25 -0.16
CA GLU A 247 -2.03 28.55 -0.82
C GLU A 247 -2.04 28.36 -2.34
N HIS A 248 -2.64 29.31 -3.05
CA HIS A 248 -2.56 29.46 -4.50
C HIS A 248 -1.12 29.23 -4.99
N LEU A 249 -0.82 28.04 -5.52
CA LEU A 249 0.30 27.88 -6.43
C LEU A 249 -0.16 28.46 -7.75
N SER A 250 0.09 29.76 -7.88
CA SER A 250 -0.04 30.52 -9.11
C SER A 250 0.67 29.81 -10.26
N GLU A 251 0.00 29.78 -11.40
CA GLU A 251 0.49 29.36 -12.70
C GLU A 251 1.95 29.76 -12.93
N ILE A 252 2.79 28.79 -13.31
CA ILE A 252 4.06 29.08 -13.96
C ILE A 252 3.76 29.13 -15.46
N CYS A 253 4.06 30.29 -16.05
CA CYS A 253 4.01 30.59 -17.48
C CYS A 253 5.01 29.74 -18.26
#